data_AF-A0A9N9EAL7-F1
#
_entry.id   AF-A0A9N9EAL7-F1
#
_cell.length_a   1.000
_cell.length_b   1.000
_cell.length_c   1.000
_cell.angle_alpha   90.00
_cell.angle_beta   90.00
_cell.angle_gamma   90.00
#
_symmetry.space_group_name_H-M   'P 1'
#
loop_
_entity.id
_entity.type
_entity.pdbx_description
1 polymer ?
#
loop_
_entity_poly.entity_id
_entity_poly.type
_entity_poly.pdbx_seq_one_letter_code
_entity_poly.pdbx_strand_id
1 'polypeptide(L)'
;ELDEHYSRVLEYAGQLKNLNIQDIWVIHFTCEDDAVQNPHWQSDYQLRLQGLKVIMFYHNLNFTEVRVSTRWLDHLNGVQTVINKK
;
A
#
# COMPACT_ATOMS: atom_id res chain seq x y z
N GLU A 1 -3.87 -8.87 -9.41
CA GLU A 1 -5.01 -8.46 -8.55
C GLU A 1 -4.67 -7.15 -7.85
N LEU A 2 -3.61 -7.07 -7.04
CA LEU A 2 -3.14 -5.82 -6.43
C LEU A 2 -2.87 -4.63 -7.39
N ASP A 3 -2.24 -4.87 -8.55
CA ASP A 3 -1.97 -3.79 -9.52
C ASP A 3 -3.26 -3.13 -10.07
N GLU A 4 -4.33 -3.90 -10.16
CA GLU A 4 -5.65 -3.39 -10.54
C GLU A 4 -6.19 -2.47 -9.44
N HIS A 5 -6.07 -2.87 -8.16
CA HIS A 5 -6.47 -2.04 -7.03
C HIS A 5 -5.66 -0.74 -6.94
N TYR A 6 -4.35 -0.80 -7.21
CA TYR A 6 -3.49 0.40 -7.27
C TYR A 6 -3.94 1.35 -8.37
N SER A 7 -4.24 0.84 -9.55
CA SER A 7 -4.72 1.66 -10.67
C SER A 7 -6.11 2.26 -10.38
N ARG A 8 -7.00 1.46 -9.81
CA ARG A 8 -8.39 1.85 -9.53
C ARG A 8 -8.50 2.92 -8.44
N VAL A 9 -7.72 2.83 -7.36
CA VAL A 9 -7.75 3.88 -6.32
C VAL A 9 -7.26 5.21 -6.86
N LEU A 10 -6.28 5.19 -7.76
CA LEU A 10 -5.74 6.39 -8.40
C LEU A 10 -6.74 7.01 -9.38
N GLU A 11 -7.49 6.17 -10.09
CA GLU A 11 -8.61 6.63 -10.92
C GLU A 11 -9.66 7.35 -10.06
N TYR A 12 -10.07 6.75 -8.94
CA TYR A 12 -11.03 7.37 -8.02
C TYR A 12 -10.50 8.68 -7.42
N ALA A 13 -9.24 8.72 -7.01
CA ALA A 13 -8.61 9.95 -6.52
C ALA A 13 -8.60 11.05 -7.59
N GLY A 14 -8.33 10.69 -8.85
CA GLY A 14 -8.39 11.61 -9.98
C GLY A 14 -9.79 12.17 -10.27
N GLN A 15 -10.83 11.34 -10.15
CA GLN A 15 -12.23 11.76 -10.28
C GLN A 15 -12.65 12.74 -9.16
N LEU A 16 -12.06 12.58 -7.98
CA LEU A 16 -12.34 13.37 -6.79
C LEU A 16 -11.35 14.54 -6.57
N LYS A 17 -10.57 14.91 -7.60
CA LYS A 17 -9.52 15.95 -7.50
C LYS A 17 -9.99 17.29 -6.91
N ASN A 18 -11.27 17.62 -7.07
CA ASN A 18 -11.86 18.85 -6.53
C ASN A 18 -11.95 18.86 -5.00
N LEU A 19 -11.78 17.71 -4.34
CA LEU A 19 -11.82 17.55 -2.89
C LEU A 19 -10.45 17.70 -2.22
N ASN A 20 -9.39 18.04 -2.98
CA ASN A 20 -8.02 18.20 -2.45
C ASN A 20 -7.56 16.95 -1.66
N ILE A 21 -7.64 15.76 -2.28
CA ILE A 21 -7.20 14.51 -1.66
C ILE A 21 -5.69 14.54 -1.48
N GLN A 22 -5.23 14.43 -0.23
CA GLN A 22 -3.80 14.41 0.13
C GLN A 22 -3.29 13.02 0.47
N ASP A 23 -4.20 12.09 0.80
CA ASP A 23 -3.87 10.77 1.29
C ASP A 23 -4.59 9.69 0.48
N ILE A 24 -3.82 8.97 -0.33
CA ILE A 24 -4.30 7.86 -1.16
C ILE A 24 -3.65 6.59 -0.65
N TRP A 25 -4.46 5.69 -0.11
CA TRP A 25 -4.00 4.45 0.51
C TRP A 25 -4.65 3.24 -0.14
N VAL A 26 -3.87 2.18 -0.34
CA VAL A 26 -4.39 0.82 -0.46
C VAL A 26 -4.00 0.05 0.78
N ILE A 27 -5.01 -0.54 1.41
CA ILE A 27 -4.85 -1.42 2.56
C ILE A 27 -5.29 -2.81 2.11
N HIS A 28 -4.34 -3.75 2.08
CA HIS A 28 -4.57 -5.11 1.63
C HIS A 28 -4.36 -6.09 2.78
N PHE A 29 -5.31 -7.01 2.96
CA PHE A 29 -5.21 -8.12 3.91
C PHE A 29 -5.05 -9.42 3.13
N THR A 30 -4.11 -10.25 3.55
CA THR A 30 -3.83 -11.52 2.88
C THR A 30 -3.29 -12.57 3.84
N CYS A 31 -3.53 -13.83 3.52
CA CYS A 31 -2.89 -14.98 4.18
C CYS A 31 -1.79 -15.62 3.29
N GLU A 32 -1.47 -15.01 2.16
CA GLU A 32 -0.39 -15.49 1.28
C GLU A 32 0.97 -15.32 1.96
N ASP A 33 1.71 -16.42 2.08
CA ASP A 33 3.03 -16.41 2.73
C ASP A 33 4.05 -15.53 1.99
N ASP A 34 3.89 -15.36 0.67
CA ASP A 34 4.74 -14.47 -0.13
C ASP A 34 4.61 -13.00 0.30
N ALA A 35 3.47 -12.59 0.86
CA ALA A 35 3.26 -11.22 1.36
C ALA A 35 4.17 -10.88 2.56
N VAL A 36 4.70 -11.90 3.24
CA VAL A 36 5.65 -11.76 4.35
C VAL A 36 7.07 -11.56 3.84
N GLN A 37 7.47 -12.31 2.81
CA GLN A 37 8.86 -12.32 2.31
C GLN A 37 9.09 -11.28 1.21
N ASN A 38 8.11 -11.10 0.33
CA ASN A 38 8.18 -10.22 -0.82
C ASN A 38 6.82 -9.52 -1.04
N PRO A 39 6.49 -8.50 -0.23
CA PRO A 39 5.22 -7.79 -0.38
C PRO A 39 5.13 -7.15 -1.77
N HIS A 40 4.00 -7.31 -2.45
CA HIS A 40 3.77 -6.75 -3.78
C HIS A 40 3.51 -5.25 -3.68
N TRP A 41 4.54 -4.44 -3.95
CA TRP A 41 4.46 -2.99 -3.84
C TRP A 41 3.89 -2.29 -5.06
N GLN A 42 3.39 -1.07 -4.84
CA GLN A 42 3.18 -0.11 -5.91
C GLN A 42 4.49 0.26 -6.61
N SER A 43 4.41 0.66 -7.87
CA SER A 43 5.57 1.16 -8.62
C SER A 43 6.10 2.48 -8.05
N ASP A 44 7.37 2.80 -8.35
CA ASP A 44 7.97 4.09 -7.99
C ASP A 44 7.24 5.28 -8.61
N TYR A 45 6.67 5.10 -9.80
CA TYR A 45 5.83 6.11 -10.45
C TYR A 45 4.58 6.40 -9.61
N GLN A 46 3.84 5.35 -9.22
CA GLN A 46 2.64 5.48 -8.39
C GLN A 46 2.96 6.07 -7.02
N LEU A 47 4.08 5.67 -6.41
CA LEU A 47 4.53 6.18 -5.12
C LEU A 47 4.92 7.66 -5.19
N ARG A 48 5.83 8.03 -6.11
CA ARG A 48 6.49 9.34 -6.11
C ARG A 48 5.69 10.42 -6.84
N LEU A 49 5.01 10.07 -7.92
CA LEU A 49 4.30 11.05 -8.76
C LEU A 49 2.80 11.07 -8.49
N GLN A 50 2.23 9.97 -8.02
CA GLN A 50 0.79 9.86 -7.76
C GLN A 50 0.46 9.77 -6.27
N GLY A 51 1.47 9.72 -5.40
CA GLY A 51 1.30 9.76 -3.94
C GLY A 51 0.65 8.50 -3.35
N LEU A 52 0.64 7.38 -4.09
CA LEU A 52 0.03 6.13 -3.62
C LEU A 52 0.85 5.51 -2.48
N LYS A 53 0.19 5.32 -1.34
CA LYS A 53 0.74 4.66 -0.15
C LYS A 53 0.09 3.28 0.00
N VAL A 54 0.86 2.30 0.49
CA VAL A 54 0.40 0.92 0.62
C VAL A 54 0.66 0.40 2.03
N ILE A 55 -0.34 -0.28 2.59
CA ILE A 55 -0.22 -1.11 3.79
C ILE A 55 -0.69 -2.51 3.41
N MET A 56 0.11 -3.51 3.76
CA MET A 56 -0.21 -4.93 3.61
C MET A 56 -0.20 -5.55 5.00
N PHE A 57 -1.32 -6.18 5.35
CA PHE A 57 -1.48 -6.99 6.53
C PHE A 57 -1.43 -8.46 6.09
N TYR A 58 -0.34 -9.14 6.43
CA TYR A 58 -0.37 -10.58 6.48
C TYR A 58 -1.10 -11.02 7.75
N HIS A 59 -1.89 -12.08 7.65
CA HIS A 59 -2.40 -12.79 8.80
C HIS A 59 -2.42 -14.30 8.56
N ASN A 60 -2.26 -15.09 9.63
CA ASN A 60 -2.55 -16.51 9.53
C ASN A 60 -4.07 -16.75 9.49
N LEU A 61 -4.51 -17.96 9.12
CA LEU A 61 -5.93 -18.29 8.95
C LEU A 61 -6.79 -18.04 10.21
N ASN A 62 -6.17 -18.13 11.39
CA ASN A 62 -6.84 -17.95 12.68
C ASN A 62 -6.73 -16.51 13.22
N PHE A 63 -6.09 -15.59 12.50
CA PHE A 63 -5.80 -14.21 12.94
C PHE A 63 -5.07 -14.10 14.29
N THR A 64 -4.37 -15.15 14.72
CA THR A 64 -3.54 -15.12 15.94
C THR A 64 -2.17 -14.51 15.68
N GLU A 65 -1.79 -14.39 14.41
CA GLU A 65 -0.60 -13.71 13.96
C GLU A 65 -0.99 -12.73 12.86
N VAL A 66 -0.62 -11.47 13.06
CA VAL A 66 -0.75 -10.40 12.07
C VAL A 66 0.61 -9.74 11.93
N ARG A 67 0.99 -9.44 10.69
CA ARG A 67 2.22 -8.72 10.39
C ARG A 67 1.96 -7.62 9.37
N VAL A 68 2.59 -6.48 9.57
CA VAL A 68 2.46 -5.28 8.75
C VAL A 68 3.69 -5.08 7.90
N SER A 69 3.45 -4.88 6.61
CA SER A 69 4.40 -4.31 5.68
C SER A 69 3.79 -3.03 5.12
N THR A 70 4.52 -1.92 5.05
CA THR A 70 4.01 -0.68 4.47
C THR A 70 5.10 0.06 3.71
N ARG A 71 4.70 0.75 2.64
CA ARG A 71 5.58 1.55 1.79
C ARG A 71 4.92 2.87 1.43
N TRP A 72 5.58 3.98 1.76
CA TRP A 72 5.06 5.34 1.52
C TRP A 72 6.19 6.34 1.28
N LEU A 73 5.82 7.53 0.79
CA LEU A 73 6.71 8.67 0.64
C LEU A 73 6.50 9.59 1.85
N ASP A 74 7.57 9.92 2.57
CA ASP A 74 7.51 10.85 3.69
C ASP A 74 7.44 12.33 3.22
N HIS A 75 7.28 13.23 4.18
CA HIS A 75 7.19 14.68 3.93
C HIS A 75 8.49 15.31 3.41
N LEU A 76 9.62 14.59 3.47
CA LEU A 76 10.92 14.98 2.93
C LEU A 76 11.20 14.32 1.57
N ASN A 77 10.20 13.66 0.97
CA ASN A 77 10.30 12.87 -0.27
C ASN A 77 11.22 11.64 -0.15
N GLY A 78 11.49 11.18 1.07
CA GLY A 78 12.15 9.92 1.37
C GLY A 78 11.18 8.75 1.20
N VAL A 79 11.63 7.68 0.55
CA VAL A 79 10.85 6.44 0.50
C VAL A 79 11.05 5.69 1.80
N GLN A 80 9.96 5.46 2.52
CA GLN A 80 9.92 4.70 3.74
C GLN A 80 9.31 3.33 3.48
N THR A 81 9.91 2.31 4.08
CA THR A 81 9.43 0.93 3.99
C THR A 81 9.54 0.26 5.35
N VAL A 82 8.46 -0.35 5.80
CA VAL A 82 8.45 -1.34 6.90
C VAL A 82 8.07 -2.67 6.30
N ILE A 83 8.76 -3.74 6.68
CA ILE A 83 8.49 -5.09 6.20
C ILE A 83 8.33 -6.00 7.40
N ASN A 84 7.26 -6.79 7.40
CA ASN A 84 7.09 -7.92 8.31
C ASN A 84 7.14 -7.54 9.80
N LYS A 85 6.59 -6.37 10.16
CA LYS A 85 6.50 -5.89 11.53
C LYS A 85 5.31 -6.57 12.22
N LYS A 86 5.58 -7.34 13.27
CA LYS A 86 4.55 -7.94 14.14
C LYS A 86 3.93 -6.89 15.06
#